data_AF-A0A8K0WXY4-F1
#
_entry.id   AF-A0A8K0WXY4-F1
#
_cell.length_a   1.000
_cell.length_b   1.000
_cell.length_c   1.000
_cell.angle_alpha   90.00
_cell.angle_beta   90.00
_cell.angle_gamma   90.00
#
_symmetry.space_group_name_H-M   'P 1'
#
loop_
_entity.id
_entity.type
_entity.pdbx_description
1 polymer ?
#
loop_
_entity_poly.entity_id
_entity_poly.type
_entity_poly.pdbx_seq_one_letter_code
_entity_poly.pdbx_strand_id
1 'polypeptide(L)'
;MEIPHLTSNGMAANDKILTSQSDDEVRSDTDPLPVLLHLRIDCNGQFTLTYYMSALHAPSVSGKLKPLPRISDADVALIDNMIQEKCIPYPTVPETPGKTSAEIEALGWRLFPFTPYSFHLAMCLYDWTTASFTRMVFFKIFQYTGISEEPFPVDIDSIAMQIWNSNWGSYNPKNPDYMNSFMMEPADSLADVNAQLSRTATKLHSFSDAENRLLSAAMQALPPTSVFQHPQLFSGQMDIYQLGLDHFGIEFLECPLNEGPVGRELATAFADALRSYISAGKTIITKMAWSFTDDAKDAMHYSNGILLVANTAKDSLIWKQASYVTPLSDDPKKTEYVFAPGTQFEVHSIEYATVLDKKIVVITLVEPSDGSSTTSAEVQQVLPGVHSTYKVLELIQSNRSTRGIPHTEYKTGGRRCACFNRV
;
A
#
# COMPACT_ATOMS: atom_id res chain seq x y z
N MET A 1 3.53 39.03 8.57
CA MET A 1 3.84 38.33 7.30
C MET A 1 2.49 38.15 6.61
N GLU A 2 2.21 39.02 5.64
CA GLU A 2 0.87 39.20 5.05
C GLU A 2 0.49 38.02 4.15
N ILE A 3 -0.78 37.64 4.26
CA ILE A 3 -1.45 36.54 3.55
C ILE A 3 -2.04 37.12 2.26
N PRO A 4 -1.75 36.58 1.06
CA PRO A 4 -2.49 36.97 -0.14
C PRO A 4 -3.76 36.12 -0.29
N HIS A 5 -4.90 36.80 -0.41
CA HIS A 5 -6.17 36.24 -0.86
C HIS A 5 -6.08 35.76 -2.32
N LEU A 6 -6.43 34.50 -2.59
CA LEU A 6 -6.67 34.00 -3.95
C LEU A 6 -8.11 34.38 -4.37
N THR A 7 -8.22 35.23 -5.39
CA THR A 7 -9.47 35.43 -6.12
C THR A 7 -9.55 34.44 -7.28
N SER A 8 -10.73 33.84 -7.44
CA SER A 8 -11.07 32.95 -8.55
C SER A 8 -11.06 33.69 -9.87
N ASN A 9 -10.21 33.31 -10.82
CA ASN A 9 -10.44 33.50 -12.26
C ASN A 9 -9.50 32.62 -13.11
N GLY A 10 -10.12 31.80 -13.95
CA GLY A 10 -9.69 31.42 -15.31
C GLY A 10 -8.27 30.87 -15.52
N MET A 11 -8.19 29.57 -15.84
CA MET A 11 -7.04 28.97 -16.51
C MET A 11 -6.73 29.72 -17.82
N ALA A 12 -5.67 30.52 -17.81
CA ALA A 12 -4.92 30.88 -19.01
C ALA A 12 -3.52 30.30 -18.87
N ALA A 13 -3.09 29.55 -19.88
CA ALA A 13 -1.74 29.03 -20.02
C ALA A 13 -0.74 30.20 -19.97
N ASN A 14 -0.01 30.32 -18.87
CA ASN A 14 1.05 31.30 -18.72
C ASN A 14 2.39 30.58 -18.88
N ASP A 15 3.07 30.84 -19.99
CA ASP A 15 4.51 30.65 -20.15
C ASP A 15 5.22 31.49 -19.08
N LYS A 16 5.50 30.89 -17.92
CA LYS A 16 6.36 31.49 -16.90
C LYS A 16 7.77 30.92 -17.04
N ILE A 17 8.66 31.74 -17.57
CA ILE A 17 10.11 31.53 -17.48
C ILE A 17 10.50 31.76 -16.01
N LEU A 18 10.88 30.70 -15.30
CA LEU A 18 11.48 30.82 -13.97
C LEU A 18 12.98 31.13 -14.14
N THR A 19 13.34 32.42 -14.06
CA THR A 19 14.73 32.85 -13.91
C THR A 19 15.04 33.05 -12.43
N SER A 20 15.88 32.22 -11.83
CA SER A 20 16.50 32.53 -10.55
C SER A 20 17.63 33.54 -10.79
N GLN A 21 17.38 34.82 -10.57
CA GLN A 21 18.44 35.83 -10.45
C GLN A 21 18.65 36.12 -8.96
N SER A 22 19.80 35.71 -8.44
CA SER A 22 20.37 36.26 -7.21
C SER A 22 21.19 37.49 -7.62
N ASP A 23 20.79 38.66 -7.13
CA ASP A 23 21.50 39.91 -7.36
C ASP A 23 22.82 39.98 -6.58
N ASP A 24 23.81 40.58 -7.26
CA ASP A 24 25.08 41.12 -6.79
C ASP A 24 26.15 40.14 -6.25
N GLU A 25 26.92 39.56 -7.19
CA GLU A 25 28.36 39.33 -6.99
C GLU A 25 29.12 39.40 -8.33
N VAL A 26 30.28 40.07 -8.29
CA VAL A 26 31.17 40.35 -9.44
C VAL A 26 31.61 39.05 -10.11
N ARG A 27 31.07 38.75 -11.28
CA ARG A 27 31.36 37.53 -12.06
C ARG A 27 32.76 37.56 -12.67
N SER A 28 33.53 36.50 -12.39
CA SER A 28 34.74 36.16 -13.13
C SER A 28 34.39 35.67 -14.54
N ASP A 29 35.25 35.96 -15.53
CA ASP A 29 35.14 35.51 -16.94
C ASP A 29 35.23 33.97 -17.14
N THR A 30 34.98 33.19 -16.08
CA THR A 30 34.96 31.72 -16.08
C THR A 30 33.65 31.14 -15.56
N ASP A 31 32.60 31.95 -15.39
CA ASP A 31 31.28 31.42 -15.04
C ASP A 31 30.70 30.64 -16.23
N PRO A 32 30.35 29.35 -16.05
CA PRO A 32 29.66 28.61 -17.10
C PRO A 32 28.35 29.34 -17.44
N LEU A 33 28.09 29.52 -18.75
CA LEU A 33 26.86 30.13 -19.24
C LEU A 33 25.65 29.52 -18.51
N PRO A 34 24.69 30.33 -18.05
CA PRO A 34 23.55 29.81 -17.31
C PRO A 34 22.79 28.83 -18.20
N VAL A 35 22.70 27.60 -17.72
CA VAL A 35 21.84 26.58 -18.31
C VAL A 35 20.40 27.09 -18.28
N LEU A 36 19.80 27.28 -19.45
CA LEU A 36 18.39 27.62 -19.56
C LEU A 36 17.58 26.33 -19.81
N LEU A 37 16.69 26.02 -18.87
CA LEU A 37 15.73 24.92 -18.98
C LEU A 37 14.35 25.49 -19.30
N HIS A 38 13.70 24.94 -20.32
CA HIS A 38 12.33 25.30 -20.69
C HIS A 38 11.43 24.06 -20.61
N LEU A 39 10.47 24.08 -19.70
CA LEU A 39 9.49 23.01 -19.52
C LEU A 39 8.15 23.44 -20.13
N ARG A 40 7.71 22.75 -21.17
CA ARG A 40 6.33 22.84 -21.68
C ARG A 40 5.52 21.66 -21.15
N ILE A 41 4.32 21.92 -20.63
CA ILE A 41 3.35 20.87 -20.23
C ILE A 41 2.05 21.14 -20.98
N ASP A 42 1.63 20.17 -21.78
CA ASP A 42 0.39 20.21 -22.56
C ASP A 42 -0.79 19.73 -21.69
N CYS A 43 -2.03 20.06 -22.08
CA CYS A 43 -3.23 19.75 -21.28
C CYS A 43 -3.51 18.25 -21.08
N ASN A 44 -2.91 17.40 -21.91
CA ASN A 44 -2.99 15.94 -21.81
C ASN A 44 -1.88 15.34 -20.91
N GLY A 45 -1.12 16.19 -20.21
CA GLY A 45 -0.01 15.81 -19.34
C GLY A 45 1.28 15.46 -20.09
N GLN A 46 1.34 15.62 -21.42
CA GLN A 46 2.62 15.51 -22.13
C GLN A 46 3.52 16.67 -21.71
N PHE A 47 4.79 16.39 -21.49
CA PHE A 47 5.77 17.42 -21.19
C PHE A 47 6.96 17.33 -22.14
N THR A 48 7.61 18.46 -22.36
CA THR A 48 8.90 18.57 -23.05
C THR A 48 9.79 19.51 -22.26
N LEU A 49 10.90 18.98 -21.75
CA LEU A 49 11.98 19.74 -21.13
C LEU A 49 13.07 19.97 -22.17
N THR A 50 13.30 21.23 -22.53
CA THR A 50 14.34 21.62 -23.48
C THR A 50 15.48 22.29 -22.74
N TYR A 51 16.70 21.87 -23.05
CA TYR A 51 17.93 22.37 -22.48
C TYR A 51 18.66 23.24 -23.51
N TYR A 52 18.87 24.51 -23.20
CA TYR A 52 19.56 25.45 -24.09
C TYR A 52 20.98 25.69 -23.57
N MET A 53 21.95 25.11 -24.28
CA MET A 53 23.38 25.19 -23.97
C MET A 53 24.14 26.14 -24.91
N SER A 54 23.65 26.28 -26.15
CA SER A 54 24.12 27.25 -27.16
C SER A 54 23.09 27.36 -28.29
N ALA A 55 23.25 28.36 -29.17
CA ALA A 55 22.30 28.68 -30.25
C ALA A 55 22.13 27.58 -31.34
N LEU A 56 22.88 26.48 -31.30
CA LEU A 56 22.96 25.51 -32.40
C LEU A 56 22.42 24.10 -32.07
N HIS A 57 22.14 23.79 -30.80
CA HIS A 57 21.47 22.55 -30.41
C HIS A 57 20.80 22.69 -29.05
N ALA A 58 19.52 22.35 -28.99
CA ALA A 58 18.75 22.33 -27.75
C ALA A 58 18.23 20.90 -27.50
N PRO A 59 19.01 20.05 -26.82
CA PRO A 59 18.55 18.72 -26.42
C PRO A 59 17.21 18.82 -25.69
N SER A 60 16.29 17.92 -25.99
CA SER A 60 14.99 17.87 -25.32
C SER A 60 14.67 16.48 -24.82
N VAL A 61 14.07 16.40 -23.63
CA VAL A 61 13.47 15.19 -23.09
C VAL A 61 11.97 15.40 -23.04
N SER A 62 11.20 14.45 -23.58
CA SER A 62 9.75 14.48 -23.52
C SER A 62 9.20 13.27 -22.79
N GLY A 63 8.03 13.42 -22.17
CA GLY A 63 7.36 12.32 -21.49
C GLY A 63 5.91 12.65 -21.22
N LYS A 64 5.27 11.83 -20.37
CA LYS A 64 3.90 12.04 -19.92
C LYS A 64 3.89 12.02 -18.39
N LEU A 65 3.27 13.03 -17.80
CA LEU A 65 3.01 13.08 -16.37
C LEU A 65 2.04 11.97 -15.97
N LYS A 66 2.24 11.43 -14.77
CA LYS A 66 1.28 10.51 -14.15
C LYS A 66 -0.07 11.24 -14.01
N PRO A 67 -1.19 10.66 -14.48
CA PRO A 67 -2.49 11.28 -14.30
C PRO A 67 -2.80 11.36 -12.79
N LEU A 68 -3.33 12.50 -12.36
CA LEU A 68 -3.84 12.64 -11.00
C LEU A 68 -5.20 11.92 -10.89
N PRO A 69 -5.47 11.23 -9.78
CA PRO A 69 -6.72 10.52 -9.58
C PRO A 69 -7.90 11.50 -9.46
N ARG A 70 -9.08 11.05 -9.86
CA ARG A 70 -10.32 11.74 -9.50
C ARG A 70 -10.68 11.36 -8.07
N ILE A 71 -11.06 12.35 -7.28
CA ILE A 71 -11.52 12.18 -5.90
C ILE A 71 -13.03 12.48 -5.88
N SER A 72 -13.79 11.63 -5.20
CA SER A 72 -15.25 11.73 -5.12
C SER A 72 -15.66 12.47 -3.85
N ASP A 73 -16.40 13.58 -4.00
CA ASP A 73 -16.94 14.34 -2.86
C ASP A 73 -17.86 13.46 -1.99
N ALA A 74 -18.56 12.50 -2.58
CA ALA A 74 -19.41 11.56 -1.85
C ALA A 74 -18.60 10.60 -0.99
N ASP A 75 -17.45 10.12 -1.49
CA ASP A 75 -16.57 9.27 -0.71
C ASP A 75 -15.89 10.06 0.41
N VAL A 76 -15.48 11.31 0.13
CA VAL A 76 -14.93 12.23 1.14
C VAL A 76 -15.94 12.46 2.28
N ALA A 77 -17.21 12.69 1.97
CA ALA A 77 -18.25 12.85 2.98
C ALA A 77 -18.45 11.59 3.85
N LEU A 78 -18.24 10.40 3.30
CA LEU A 78 -18.25 9.15 4.09
C LEU A 78 -17.04 9.07 5.02
N ILE A 79 -15.85 9.49 4.57
CA ILE A 79 -14.65 9.58 5.42
C ILE A 79 -14.84 10.60 6.55
N ASP A 80 -15.47 11.75 6.28
CA ASP A 80 -15.81 12.73 7.33
C ASP A 80 -16.70 12.11 8.41
N ASN A 81 -17.71 11.31 8.01
CA ASN A 81 -18.56 10.59 8.96
C ASN A 81 -17.75 9.57 9.78
N MET A 82 -16.83 8.84 9.16
CA MET A 82 -15.95 7.89 9.86
C MET A 82 -15.06 8.59 10.89
N ILE A 83 -14.54 9.79 10.57
CA ILE A 83 -13.76 10.61 11.49
C ILE A 83 -14.62 11.11 12.65
N GLN A 84 -15.82 11.62 12.35
CA GLN A 84 -16.76 12.12 13.36
C GLN A 84 -17.21 11.01 14.33
N GLU A 85 -17.46 9.82 13.80
CA GLU A 85 -17.83 8.62 14.56
C GLU A 85 -16.61 7.93 15.20
N LYS A 86 -15.40 8.50 15.03
CA LYS A 86 -14.14 7.97 15.57
C LYS A 86 -13.84 6.53 15.14
N CYS A 87 -14.33 6.13 13.98
CA CYS A 87 -13.98 4.87 13.33
C CYS A 87 -12.57 4.92 12.74
N ILE A 88 -12.12 6.13 12.37
CA ILE A 88 -10.78 6.44 11.88
C ILE A 88 -10.30 7.81 12.42
N PRO A 89 -8.97 8.03 12.52
CA PRO A 89 -7.97 6.99 12.48
C PRO A 89 -8.12 6.05 13.69
N TYR A 90 -7.51 4.87 13.61
CA TYR A 90 -7.43 4.02 14.79
C TYR A 90 -6.82 4.79 15.98
N PRO A 91 -7.40 4.68 17.20
CA PRO A 91 -6.91 5.41 18.35
C PRO A 91 -5.43 5.12 18.67
N THR A 92 -4.72 6.17 19.06
CA THR A 92 -3.33 6.04 19.50
C THR A 92 -3.25 5.20 20.78
N VAL A 93 -2.39 4.18 20.78
CA VAL A 93 -2.05 3.43 21.99
C VAL A 93 -0.88 4.10 22.73
N PRO A 94 -0.91 4.24 24.07
CA PRO A 94 0.10 4.98 24.84
C PRO A 94 1.56 4.57 24.56
N GLU A 95 1.79 3.31 24.24
CA GLU A 95 3.11 2.73 24.03
C GLU A 95 3.66 2.96 22.62
N THR A 96 2.81 3.28 21.64
CA THR A 96 3.17 3.56 20.25
C THR A 96 2.41 4.79 19.79
N PRO A 97 2.87 6.00 20.16
CA PRO A 97 2.17 7.22 19.81
C PRO A 97 2.15 7.37 18.28
N GLY A 98 0.96 7.19 17.71
CA GLY A 98 0.70 7.44 16.30
C GLY A 98 0.79 8.93 15.97
N LYS A 99 0.42 9.29 14.73
CA LYS A 99 0.40 10.68 14.27
C LYS A 99 -0.86 11.39 14.76
N THR A 100 -0.70 12.65 15.13
CA THR A 100 -1.80 13.57 15.41
C THR A 100 -2.49 13.99 14.11
N SER A 101 -3.75 14.46 14.19
CA SER A 101 -4.46 15.00 13.01
C SER A 101 -3.70 16.14 12.34
N ALA A 102 -3.02 17.00 13.11
CA ALA A 102 -2.23 18.10 12.57
C ALA A 102 -0.99 17.61 11.78
N GLU A 103 -0.35 16.54 12.24
CA GLU A 103 0.76 15.91 11.50
C GLU A 103 0.26 15.24 10.21
N ILE A 104 -0.88 14.56 10.26
CA ILE A 104 -1.52 13.95 9.08
C ILE A 104 -1.91 15.04 8.07
N GLU A 105 -2.47 16.16 8.53
CA GLU A 105 -2.82 17.30 7.69
C GLU A 105 -1.59 17.93 7.02
N ALA A 106 -0.51 18.17 7.79
CA ALA A 106 0.74 18.69 7.25
C ALA A 106 1.35 17.75 6.20
N LEU A 107 1.30 16.44 6.44
CA LEU A 107 1.72 15.42 5.47
C LEU A 107 0.82 15.40 4.24
N GLY A 108 -0.50 15.54 4.40
CA GLY A 108 -1.47 15.64 3.32
C GLY A 108 -1.17 16.82 2.40
N TRP A 109 -0.95 18.02 2.95
CA TRP A 109 -0.55 19.18 2.17
C TRP A 109 0.76 18.96 1.40
N ARG A 110 1.74 18.29 2.02
CA ARG A 110 3.04 18.02 1.41
C ARG A 110 2.95 16.99 0.28
N LEU A 111 2.16 15.93 0.45
CA LEU A 111 2.10 14.78 -0.45
C LEU A 111 1.01 14.92 -1.52
N PHE A 112 -0.08 15.64 -1.23
CA PHE A 112 -1.25 15.80 -2.09
C PHE A 112 -1.63 17.27 -2.31
N PRO A 113 -0.70 18.16 -2.72
CA PRO A 113 -0.97 19.60 -2.83
C PRO A 113 -1.94 19.98 -3.95
N PHE A 114 -2.32 19.04 -4.82
CA PHE A 114 -3.14 19.28 -6.00
C PHE A 114 -4.66 19.31 -5.73
N THR A 115 -5.09 18.93 -4.53
CA THR A 115 -6.51 18.73 -4.19
C THR A 115 -6.86 19.37 -2.85
N PRO A 116 -8.07 19.90 -2.67
CA PRO A 116 -8.56 20.32 -1.35
C PRO A 116 -8.77 19.13 -0.38
N TYR A 117 -8.83 17.89 -0.89
CA TYR A 117 -9.03 16.67 -0.10
C TYR A 117 -7.72 16.03 0.38
N SER A 118 -6.66 16.85 0.51
CA SER A 118 -5.31 16.39 0.83
C SER A 118 -5.24 15.67 2.19
N PHE A 119 -5.97 16.17 3.17
CA PHE A 119 -6.11 15.54 4.49
C PHE A 119 -6.77 14.16 4.42
N HIS A 120 -7.88 14.01 3.68
CA HIS A 120 -8.60 12.74 3.56
C HIS A 120 -7.75 11.65 2.89
N LEU A 121 -7.00 12.01 1.83
CA LEU A 121 -6.07 11.07 1.19
C LEU A 121 -4.96 10.61 2.16
N ALA A 122 -4.41 11.54 2.93
CA ALA A 122 -3.40 11.22 3.95
C ALA A 122 -3.99 10.38 5.10
N MET A 123 -5.22 10.67 5.52
CA MET A 123 -5.92 9.94 6.57
C MET A 123 -6.18 8.49 6.17
N CYS A 124 -6.73 8.22 4.97
CA CYS A 124 -6.97 6.86 4.52
C CYS A 124 -5.67 6.04 4.35
N LEU A 125 -4.58 6.68 3.91
CA LEU A 125 -3.27 6.05 3.88
C LEU A 125 -2.74 5.75 5.29
N TYR A 126 -2.84 6.71 6.20
CA TYR A 126 -2.41 6.53 7.58
C TYR A 126 -3.22 5.43 8.27
N ASP A 127 -4.55 5.46 8.18
CA ASP A 127 -5.44 4.47 8.80
C ASP A 127 -5.18 3.04 8.28
N TRP A 128 -4.88 2.89 6.98
CA TRP A 128 -4.41 1.63 6.39
C TRP A 128 -3.13 1.07 7.04
N THR A 129 -2.24 1.93 7.54
CA THR A 129 -1.02 1.47 8.24
C THR A 129 -1.27 1.17 9.72
N THR A 130 -2.40 1.63 10.27
CA THR A 130 -2.82 1.27 11.63
C THR A 130 -3.58 -0.04 11.65
N ALA A 131 -3.96 -0.49 12.85
CA ALA A 131 -4.92 -1.57 13.11
C ALA A 131 -6.20 -1.61 12.25
N SER A 132 -6.72 -0.45 11.86
CA SER A 132 -7.96 -0.33 11.09
C SER A 132 -7.88 -1.03 9.73
N PHE A 133 -6.67 -1.34 9.24
CA PHE A 133 -6.49 -2.18 8.05
C PHE A 133 -7.31 -3.47 8.11
N THR A 134 -7.52 -4.03 9.31
CA THR A 134 -8.32 -5.26 9.53
C THR A 134 -9.75 -5.10 9.01
N ARG A 135 -10.40 -3.95 9.26
CA ARG A 135 -11.73 -3.64 8.72
C ARG A 135 -11.70 -3.65 7.20
N MET A 136 -10.73 -2.96 6.61
CA MET A 136 -10.59 -2.86 5.17
C MET A 136 -10.33 -4.21 4.52
N VAL A 137 -9.48 -5.04 5.12
CA VAL A 137 -9.17 -6.40 4.66
C VAL A 137 -10.42 -7.26 4.71
N PHE A 138 -11.10 -7.36 5.86
CA PHE A 138 -12.26 -8.24 6.02
C PHE A 138 -13.38 -7.90 5.05
N PHE A 139 -13.75 -6.63 4.94
CA PHE A 139 -14.82 -6.23 4.03
C PHE A 139 -14.44 -6.31 2.55
N LYS A 140 -13.17 -6.57 2.21
CA LYS A 140 -12.72 -6.66 0.82
C LYS A 140 -12.43 -8.10 0.38
N ILE A 141 -11.73 -8.90 1.18
CA ILE A 141 -11.39 -10.28 0.80
C ILE A 141 -12.64 -11.17 0.78
N PHE A 142 -13.58 -10.90 1.71
CA PHE A 142 -14.86 -11.62 1.83
C PHE A 142 -15.95 -11.09 0.87
N GLN A 143 -15.59 -10.35 -0.18
CA GLN A 143 -16.52 -9.95 -1.25
C GLN A 143 -16.62 -11.02 -2.34
N TYR A 144 -17.84 -11.29 -2.81
CA TYR A 144 -18.12 -12.10 -4.01
C TYR A 144 -18.02 -11.23 -5.27
N THR A 145 -16.79 -10.94 -5.69
CA THR A 145 -16.49 -9.95 -6.74
C THR A 145 -16.84 -10.39 -8.17
N GLY A 146 -17.30 -11.63 -8.38
CA GLY A 146 -17.77 -12.13 -9.69
C GLY A 146 -19.26 -11.86 -9.94
N ILE A 147 -19.99 -11.42 -8.91
CA ILE A 147 -21.43 -11.11 -9.02
C ILE A 147 -21.61 -9.71 -9.63
N SER A 148 -22.53 -9.58 -10.58
CA SER A 148 -22.60 -8.43 -11.50
C SER A 148 -23.04 -7.09 -10.88
N GLU A 149 -23.61 -7.10 -9.68
CA GLU A 149 -24.22 -5.92 -9.06
C GLU A 149 -23.40 -5.42 -7.86
N GLU A 150 -22.96 -4.16 -7.93
CA GLU A 150 -22.41 -3.43 -6.80
C GLU A 150 -23.54 -2.83 -5.92
N PRO A 151 -23.37 -2.76 -4.59
CA PRO A 151 -22.20 -3.21 -3.83
C PRO A 151 -22.13 -4.75 -3.79
N PHE A 152 -20.93 -5.31 -4.01
CA PHE A 152 -20.75 -6.77 -4.07
C PHE A 152 -21.20 -7.41 -2.77
N PRO A 153 -21.95 -8.52 -2.79
CA PRO A 153 -22.28 -9.25 -1.57
C PRO A 153 -21.03 -9.59 -0.77
N VAL A 154 -21.18 -9.67 0.55
CA VAL A 154 -20.09 -10.02 1.48
C VAL A 154 -20.46 -11.24 2.32
N ASP A 155 -19.48 -12.07 2.62
CA ASP A 155 -19.62 -13.20 3.52
C ASP A 155 -19.56 -12.73 4.99
N ILE A 156 -20.71 -12.26 5.48
CA ILE A 156 -20.86 -11.67 6.84
C ILE A 156 -20.52 -12.68 7.94
N ASP A 157 -20.88 -13.95 7.77
CA ASP A 157 -20.64 -14.98 8.79
C ASP A 157 -19.13 -15.20 8.97
N SER A 158 -18.38 -15.24 7.87
CA SER A 158 -16.91 -15.28 7.92
C SER A 158 -16.35 -14.02 8.56
N ILE A 159 -16.80 -12.82 8.18
CA ILE A 159 -16.34 -11.57 8.81
C ILE A 159 -16.57 -11.60 10.33
N ALA A 160 -17.76 -12.02 10.80
CA ALA A 160 -18.06 -12.14 12.22
C ALA A 160 -17.14 -13.15 12.93
N MET A 161 -16.89 -14.30 12.30
CA MET A 161 -15.95 -15.30 12.79
C MET A 161 -14.53 -14.72 12.93
N GLN A 162 -14.08 -13.94 11.94
CA GLN A 162 -12.75 -13.33 11.96
C GLN A 162 -12.62 -12.21 13.00
N ILE A 163 -13.67 -11.43 13.23
CA ILE A 163 -13.70 -10.44 14.32
C ILE A 163 -13.63 -11.15 15.67
N TRP A 164 -14.44 -12.20 15.88
CA TRP A 164 -14.51 -12.94 17.13
C TRP A 164 -13.22 -13.69 17.47
N ASN A 165 -12.60 -14.35 16.48
CA ASN A 165 -11.38 -15.12 16.68
C ASN A 165 -10.12 -14.24 16.74
N SER A 166 -10.25 -12.93 16.50
CA SER A 166 -9.15 -11.98 16.62
C SER A 166 -8.62 -11.97 18.05
N ASN A 167 -7.33 -12.24 18.19
CA ASN A 167 -6.67 -12.28 19.49
C ASN A 167 -5.22 -11.76 19.40
N TRP A 168 -5.07 -10.67 18.66
CA TRP A 168 -3.79 -10.06 18.35
C TRP A 168 -3.60 -8.80 19.22
N GLY A 169 -3.25 -8.99 20.50
CA GLY A 169 -3.17 -7.93 21.52
C GLY A 169 -4.41 -7.06 21.62
N SER A 170 -4.33 -5.78 21.20
CA SER A 170 -5.50 -4.89 21.23
C SER A 170 -6.57 -5.27 20.21
N TYR A 171 -6.26 -6.13 19.23
CA TYR A 171 -7.21 -6.60 18.24
C TYR A 171 -7.90 -7.85 18.75
N ASN A 172 -8.92 -7.63 19.55
CA ASN A 172 -9.75 -8.70 20.09
C ASN A 172 -11.16 -8.17 20.35
N PRO A 173 -12.18 -9.03 20.33
CA PRO A 173 -13.58 -8.59 20.42
C PRO A 173 -13.95 -7.91 21.73
N LYS A 174 -13.09 -7.94 22.76
CA LYS A 174 -13.33 -7.24 24.04
C LYS A 174 -12.69 -5.87 24.10
N ASN A 175 -11.85 -5.51 23.14
CA ASN A 175 -11.19 -4.21 23.11
C ASN A 175 -12.14 -3.17 22.49
N PRO A 176 -12.41 -2.05 23.19
CA PRO A 176 -13.34 -1.03 22.70
C PRO A 176 -12.85 -0.31 21.45
N ASP A 177 -11.55 -0.03 21.31
CA ASP A 177 -11.00 0.66 20.14
C ASP A 177 -11.08 -0.23 18.88
N TYR A 178 -10.75 -1.51 19.03
CA TYR A 178 -10.89 -2.51 17.97
C TYR A 178 -12.34 -2.64 17.52
N MET A 179 -13.28 -2.85 18.45
CA MET A 179 -14.69 -2.99 18.10
C MET A 179 -15.29 -1.70 17.56
N ASN A 180 -14.88 -0.53 18.07
CA ASN A 180 -15.33 0.76 17.54
C ASN A 180 -14.85 1.00 16.10
N SER A 181 -13.71 0.44 15.69
CA SER A 181 -13.30 0.45 14.28
C SER A 181 -14.33 -0.24 13.35
N PHE A 182 -15.12 -1.17 13.90
CA PHE A 182 -16.26 -1.83 13.26
C PHE A 182 -17.61 -1.20 13.67
N MET A 183 -17.65 0.00 14.28
CA MET A 183 -18.87 0.62 14.80
C MET A 183 -19.63 -0.26 15.81
N MET A 184 -18.90 -1.08 16.55
CA MET A 184 -19.42 -2.07 17.47
C MET A 184 -18.89 -1.81 18.88
N GLU A 185 -19.56 -2.40 19.85
CA GLU A 185 -19.15 -2.41 21.25
C GLU A 185 -18.38 -3.71 21.54
N PRO A 186 -17.56 -3.73 22.63
CA PRO A 186 -16.99 -4.96 23.15
C PRO A 186 -18.01 -6.11 23.22
N ALA A 187 -17.65 -7.26 22.69
CA ALA A 187 -18.49 -8.45 22.59
C ALA A 187 -17.93 -9.62 23.42
N ASP A 188 -18.82 -10.34 24.08
CA ASP A 188 -18.49 -11.51 24.92
C ASP A 188 -18.82 -12.85 24.26
N SER A 189 -19.38 -12.85 23.05
CA SER A 189 -19.65 -14.06 22.28
C SER A 189 -19.68 -13.80 20.77
N LEU A 190 -19.46 -14.86 19.98
CA LEU A 190 -19.67 -14.80 18.53
C LEU A 190 -21.12 -14.43 18.15
N ALA A 191 -22.10 -14.84 18.95
CA ALA A 191 -23.51 -14.49 18.72
C ALA A 191 -23.75 -12.98 18.87
N ASP A 192 -23.07 -12.34 19.83
CA ASP A 192 -23.11 -10.89 20.01
C ASP A 192 -22.42 -10.16 18.86
N VAL A 193 -21.24 -10.63 18.43
CA VAL A 193 -20.57 -10.10 17.22
C VAL A 193 -21.51 -10.18 16.01
N ASN A 194 -22.16 -11.31 15.77
CA ASN A 194 -23.13 -11.45 14.67
C ASN A 194 -24.31 -10.47 14.80
N ALA A 195 -24.89 -10.37 16.00
CA ALA A 195 -26.03 -9.49 16.25
C ALA A 195 -25.66 -8.01 16.03
N GLN A 196 -24.47 -7.60 16.45
CA GLN A 196 -23.97 -6.24 16.24
C GLN A 196 -23.62 -5.98 14.76
N LEU A 197 -22.88 -6.90 14.12
CA LEU A 197 -22.47 -6.77 12.73
C LEU A 197 -23.67 -6.72 11.77
N SER A 198 -24.74 -7.49 12.04
CA SER A 198 -25.98 -7.41 11.25
C SER A 198 -26.62 -6.02 11.22
N ARG A 199 -26.35 -5.17 12.22
CA ARG A 199 -26.84 -3.78 12.30
C ARG A 199 -25.92 -2.78 11.61
N THR A 200 -24.62 -3.07 11.53
CA THR A 200 -23.60 -2.12 11.06
C THR A 200 -23.06 -2.47 9.67
N ALA A 201 -23.19 -3.72 9.21
CA ALA A 201 -22.56 -4.26 8.02
C ALA A 201 -22.77 -3.42 6.74
N THR A 202 -24.01 -3.00 6.45
CA THR A 202 -24.30 -2.19 5.25
C THR A 202 -23.52 -0.86 5.26
N LYS A 203 -23.47 -0.21 6.43
CA LYS A 203 -22.77 1.07 6.59
C LYS A 203 -21.25 0.88 6.58
N LEU A 204 -20.75 -0.12 7.29
CA LEU A 204 -19.32 -0.49 7.29
C LEU A 204 -18.82 -0.87 5.90
N HIS A 205 -19.62 -1.59 5.12
CA HIS A 205 -19.26 -1.96 3.77
C HIS A 205 -19.14 -0.71 2.89
N SER A 206 -20.11 0.21 2.98
CA SER A 206 -20.06 1.49 2.27
C SER A 206 -18.84 2.33 2.67
N PHE A 207 -18.52 2.36 3.97
CA PHE A 207 -17.33 3.01 4.52
C PHE A 207 -16.04 2.38 3.99
N SER A 208 -15.94 1.05 4.03
CA SER A 208 -14.78 0.31 3.55
C SER A 208 -14.55 0.51 2.05
N ASP A 209 -15.61 0.53 1.24
CA ASP A 209 -15.50 0.77 -0.20
C ASP A 209 -15.03 2.20 -0.51
N ALA A 210 -15.58 3.21 0.19
CA ALA A 210 -15.15 4.60 0.05
C ALA A 210 -13.68 4.79 0.48
N GLU A 211 -13.29 4.20 1.60
CA GLU A 211 -11.93 4.24 2.13
C GLU A 211 -10.94 3.56 1.19
N ASN A 212 -11.26 2.38 0.64
CA ASN A 212 -10.41 1.71 -0.35
C ASN A 212 -10.26 2.53 -1.64
N ARG A 213 -11.31 3.23 -2.10
CA ARG A 213 -11.21 4.13 -3.26
C ARG A 213 -10.31 5.34 -2.99
N LEU A 214 -10.43 5.98 -1.82
CA LEU A 214 -9.57 7.10 -1.44
C LEU A 214 -8.13 6.65 -1.19
N LEU A 215 -7.92 5.50 -0.56
CA LEU A 215 -6.61 4.87 -0.39
C LEU A 215 -5.95 4.61 -1.76
N SER A 216 -6.70 4.06 -2.72
CA SER A 216 -6.23 3.83 -4.10
C SER A 216 -5.89 5.14 -4.81
N ALA A 217 -6.74 6.17 -4.67
CA ALA A 217 -6.46 7.49 -5.20
C ALA A 217 -5.18 8.08 -4.58
N ALA A 218 -5.01 7.98 -3.27
CA ALA A 218 -3.82 8.49 -2.59
C ALA A 218 -2.53 7.83 -3.13
N MET A 219 -2.52 6.50 -3.28
CA MET A 219 -1.40 5.78 -3.92
C MET A 219 -1.16 6.22 -5.39
N GLN A 220 -2.24 6.39 -6.16
CA GLN A 220 -2.12 6.90 -7.53
C GLN A 220 -1.59 8.33 -7.59
N ALA A 221 -1.83 9.15 -6.57
CA ALA A 221 -1.30 10.51 -6.51
C ALA A 221 0.17 10.58 -6.06
N LEU A 222 0.66 9.60 -5.30
CA LEU A 222 2.05 9.60 -4.81
C LEU A 222 3.06 9.52 -5.96
N PRO A 223 4.27 10.09 -5.78
CA PRO A 223 5.35 9.99 -6.75
C PRO A 223 5.69 8.52 -7.09
N PRO A 224 6.12 8.22 -8.32
CA PRO A 224 6.60 6.89 -8.66
C PRO A 224 7.74 6.43 -7.76
N THR A 225 7.69 5.18 -7.31
CA THR A 225 8.74 4.61 -6.45
C THR A 225 9.91 4.16 -7.33
N SER A 226 11.12 4.61 -6.99
CA SER A 226 12.34 4.28 -7.75
C SER A 226 12.85 2.86 -7.44
N VAL A 227 13.32 2.15 -8.46
CA VAL A 227 13.95 0.82 -8.28
C VAL A 227 15.43 0.91 -7.91
N PHE A 228 16.06 2.08 -8.05
CA PHE A 228 17.51 2.24 -7.86
C PHE A 228 17.94 1.98 -6.41
N GLN A 229 17.09 2.28 -5.45
CA GLN A 229 17.35 1.98 -4.05
C GLN A 229 16.87 0.56 -3.70
N HIS A 230 15.71 0.17 -4.22
CA HIS A 230 15.03 -1.07 -3.86
C HIS A 230 14.42 -1.75 -5.10
N PRO A 231 15.19 -2.61 -5.80
CA PRO A 231 14.73 -3.28 -7.02
C PRO A 231 13.83 -4.49 -6.73
N GLN A 232 13.79 -4.93 -5.48
CA GLN A 232 13.00 -6.06 -4.99
C GLN A 232 12.34 -5.63 -3.68
N LEU A 233 11.07 -6.02 -3.52
CA LEU A 233 10.26 -5.74 -2.33
C LEU A 233 9.79 -7.06 -1.72
N PHE A 234 9.61 -7.08 -0.40
CA PHE A 234 9.28 -8.28 0.35
C PHE A 234 8.04 -8.06 1.20
N SER A 235 7.16 -9.06 1.25
CA SER A 235 6.03 -9.07 2.17
C SER A 235 5.95 -10.41 2.86
N GLY A 236 6.16 -10.42 4.18
CA GLY A 236 5.73 -11.55 4.99
C GLY A 236 4.24 -11.41 5.16
N GLN A 237 3.47 -12.30 4.55
CA GLN A 237 2.02 -12.23 4.67
C GLN A 237 1.67 -12.38 6.14
N MET A 238 0.95 -11.38 6.64
CA MET A 238 0.65 -11.30 8.05
C MET A 238 -0.20 -12.49 8.47
N ASP A 239 0.21 -13.14 9.56
CA ASP A 239 -0.66 -14.08 10.26
C ASP A 239 -1.71 -13.26 11.00
N ILE A 240 -2.74 -12.79 10.29
CA ILE A 240 -4.03 -12.58 10.95
C ILE A 240 -4.44 -13.99 11.36
N TYR A 241 -4.02 -14.39 12.56
CA TYR A 241 -4.03 -15.76 13.06
C TYR A 241 -5.33 -16.52 12.75
N GLN A 242 -6.45 -15.80 12.81
CA GLN A 242 -7.78 -16.33 12.53
C GLN A 242 -8.09 -16.58 11.04
N LEU A 243 -7.47 -15.84 10.11
CA LEU A 243 -7.59 -16.08 8.66
C LEU A 243 -6.83 -17.34 8.27
N GLY A 244 -5.63 -17.55 8.81
CA GLY A 244 -4.80 -18.68 8.42
C GLY A 244 -4.50 -18.74 6.91
N LEU A 245 -4.01 -19.88 6.43
CA LEU A 245 -3.59 -20.03 5.02
C LEU A 245 -4.77 -20.21 4.05
N ASP A 246 -5.92 -20.66 4.54
CA ASP A 246 -7.08 -20.98 3.70
C ASP A 246 -7.82 -19.74 3.18
N HIS A 247 -7.55 -18.57 3.75
CA HIS A 247 -8.09 -17.30 3.25
C HIS A 247 -7.12 -16.57 2.32
N PHE A 248 -5.88 -17.03 2.15
CA PHE A 248 -4.94 -16.39 1.23
C PHE A 248 -5.46 -16.41 -0.22
N GLY A 249 -6.13 -17.49 -0.62
CA GLY A 249 -6.66 -17.62 -1.99
C GLY A 249 -7.80 -16.64 -2.31
N ILE A 250 -8.59 -16.22 -1.32
CA ILE A 250 -9.73 -15.32 -1.55
C ILE A 250 -9.32 -13.85 -1.67
N GLU A 251 -8.04 -13.54 -1.49
CA GLU A 251 -7.46 -12.21 -1.71
C GLU A 251 -7.39 -11.84 -3.20
N PHE A 252 -7.66 -12.78 -4.12
CA PHE A 252 -7.51 -12.59 -5.57
C PHE A 252 -8.84 -12.61 -6.32
N LEU A 253 -8.92 -11.85 -7.42
CA LEU A 253 -10.08 -11.84 -8.30
C LEU A 253 -10.27 -13.17 -9.05
N GLU A 254 -9.18 -13.92 -9.26
CA GLU A 254 -9.20 -15.21 -9.95
C GLU A 254 -9.77 -16.36 -9.11
N CYS A 255 -10.06 -16.12 -7.83
CA CYS A 255 -10.67 -17.13 -6.96
C CYS A 255 -12.07 -17.52 -7.48
N PRO A 256 -12.33 -18.80 -7.80
CA PRO A 256 -13.62 -19.22 -8.35
C PRO A 256 -14.82 -18.98 -7.43
N LEU A 257 -14.58 -18.86 -6.11
CA LEU A 257 -15.64 -18.60 -5.14
C LEU A 257 -16.24 -17.18 -5.27
N ASN A 258 -15.56 -16.28 -5.97
CA ASN A 258 -16.05 -14.92 -6.24
C ASN A 258 -17.36 -14.92 -7.03
N GLU A 259 -17.63 -15.98 -7.79
CA GLU A 259 -18.86 -16.19 -8.57
C GLU A 259 -20.05 -16.68 -7.72
N GLY A 260 -19.83 -16.94 -6.43
CA GLY A 260 -20.86 -17.41 -5.50
C GLY A 260 -21.04 -18.94 -5.44
N PRO A 261 -22.21 -19.43 -4.99
CA PRO A 261 -23.38 -18.64 -4.59
C PRO A 261 -23.14 -17.81 -3.32
N VAL A 262 -23.86 -16.69 -3.18
CA VAL A 262 -23.85 -15.87 -1.95
C VAL A 262 -24.26 -16.71 -0.75
N GLY A 263 -23.53 -16.55 0.36
CA GLY A 263 -23.71 -17.32 1.59
C GLY A 263 -22.85 -18.59 1.66
N ARG A 264 -22.08 -18.89 0.61
CA ARG A 264 -21.02 -19.91 0.66
C ARG A 264 -19.75 -19.32 1.24
N GLU A 265 -19.24 -19.92 2.30
CA GLU A 265 -17.96 -19.53 2.90
C GLU A 265 -16.86 -19.28 1.84
N LEU A 266 -16.29 -18.07 1.87
CA LEU A 266 -15.15 -17.69 1.06
C LEU A 266 -13.87 -18.19 1.75
N ALA A 267 -13.58 -19.47 1.60
CA ALA A 267 -12.34 -20.09 2.04
C ALA A 267 -11.91 -21.18 1.04
N THR A 268 -10.62 -21.30 0.79
CA THR A 268 -10.07 -22.30 -0.13
C THR A 268 -8.74 -22.81 0.38
N ALA A 269 -8.55 -24.13 0.37
CA ALA A 269 -7.31 -24.71 0.85
C ALA A 269 -6.11 -24.08 0.12
N PHE A 270 -5.10 -23.63 0.87
CA PHE A 270 -3.95 -22.93 0.28
C PHE A 270 -3.29 -23.71 -0.86
N ALA A 271 -3.16 -25.03 -0.69
CA ALA A 271 -2.60 -25.91 -1.72
C ALA A 271 -3.46 -25.99 -3.00
N ASP A 272 -4.77 -25.76 -2.92
CA ASP A 272 -5.65 -25.74 -4.10
C ASP A 272 -5.51 -24.41 -4.86
N ALA A 273 -5.40 -23.29 -4.14
CA ALA A 273 -5.10 -21.99 -4.73
C ALA A 273 -3.75 -22.02 -5.47
N LEU A 274 -2.70 -22.57 -4.85
CA LEU A 274 -1.36 -22.70 -5.46
C LEU A 274 -1.33 -23.62 -6.69
N ARG A 275 -2.20 -24.63 -6.75
CA ARG A 275 -2.30 -25.55 -7.90
C ARG A 275 -3.19 -25.01 -9.02
N SER A 276 -3.92 -23.91 -8.80
CA SER A 276 -4.88 -23.36 -9.73
C SER A 276 -4.45 -21.97 -10.22
N TYR A 277 -5.01 -20.91 -9.66
CA TYR A 277 -4.82 -19.54 -10.14
C TYR A 277 -3.58 -18.85 -9.56
N ILE A 278 -3.06 -19.31 -8.42
CA ILE A 278 -1.78 -18.83 -7.87
C ILE A 278 -0.67 -19.80 -8.28
N SER A 279 -0.44 -19.98 -9.58
CA SER A 279 0.58 -20.90 -10.09
C SER A 279 1.53 -20.20 -11.07
N ALA A 280 2.74 -20.73 -11.23
CA ALA A 280 3.76 -20.11 -12.08
C ALA A 280 3.23 -19.86 -13.51
N GLY A 281 3.47 -18.64 -14.03
CA GLY A 281 2.97 -18.14 -15.31
C GLY A 281 1.51 -17.67 -15.30
N LYS A 282 0.82 -17.67 -14.15
CA LYS A 282 -0.51 -17.07 -14.01
C LYS A 282 -0.42 -15.64 -13.52
N THR A 283 -1.39 -14.83 -13.95
CA THR A 283 -1.61 -13.49 -13.41
C THR A 283 -2.61 -13.58 -12.26
N ILE A 284 -2.29 -12.92 -11.16
CA ILE A 284 -3.19 -12.70 -10.03
C ILE A 284 -3.48 -11.22 -9.88
N ILE A 285 -4.70 -10.87 -9.50
CA ILE A 285 -5.13 -9.49 -9.26
C ILE A 285 -5.63 -9.39 -7.83
N THR A 286 -5.01 -8.52 -7.02
CA THR A 286 -5.37 -8.38 -5.61
C THR A 286 -6.72 -7.68 -5.45
N LYS A 287 -7.57 -8.16 -4.54
CA LYS A 287 -8.80 -7.48 -4.13
C LYS A 287 -8.54 -6.25 -3.26
N MET A 288 -7.42 -6.25 -2.55
CA MET A 288 -7.08 -5.30 -1.50
C MET A 288 -5.63 -4.83 -1.60
N ALA A 289 -5.26 -3.82 -0.82
CA ALA A 289 -3.94 -3.21 -0.85
C ALA A 289 -2.88 -4.07 -0.15
N TRP A 290 -1.74 -4.38 -0.76
CA TRP A 290 -0.71 -5.15 -0.06
C TRP A 290 0.46 -4.30 0.41
N SER A 291 0.85 -4.50 1.67
CA SER A 291 2.03 -3.87 2.27
C SER A 291 3.29 -4.72 2.07
N PHE A 292 4.37 -4.05 1.70
CA PHE A 292 5.70 -4.59 1.47
C PHE A 292 6.75 -3.71 2.17
N THR A 293 7.92 -4.28 2.39
CA THR A 293 9.13 -3.60 2.86
C THR A 293 10.28 -3.89 1.88
N ASP A 294 11.39 -3.17 2.02
CA ASP A 294 12.62 -3.37 1.28
C ASP A 294 13.60 -4.35 1.95
N ASP A 295 13.31 -4.80 3.18
CA ASP A 295 14.14 -5.75 3.92
C ASP A 295 13.42 -7.10 4.09
N ALA A 296 13.98 -8.15 3.49
CA ALA A 296 13.46 -9.52 3.60
C ALA A 296 13.39 -10.03 5.04
N LYS A 297 14.27 -9.58 5.93
CA LYS A 297 14.29 -9.95 7.34
C LYS A 297 13.13 -9.30 8.10
N ASP A 298 12.88 -8.03 7.82
CA ASP A 298 11.75 -7.30 8.38
C ASP A 298 10.44 -7.91 7.87
N ALA A 299 10.35 -8.29 6.58
CA ALA A 299 9.22 -9.03 6.05
C ALA A 299 8.98 -10.34 6.82
N MET A 300 10.04 -11.12 7.07
CA MET A 300 9.93 -12.37 7.81
C MET A 300 9.52 -12.22 9.28
N HIS A 301 9.63 -11.03 9.88
CA HIS A 301 9.06 -10.74 11.20
C HIS A 301 7.54 -10.96 11.24
N TYR A 302 6.87 -10.67 10.11
CA TYR A 302 5.42 -10.69 9.97
C TYR A 302 4.88 -11.96 9.29
N SER A 303 5.75 -12.78 8.69
CA SER A 303 5.35 -13.94 7.89
C SER A 303 4.62 -15.02 8.70
N ASN A 304 3.45 -15.42 8.20
CA ASN A 304 2.67 -16.59 8.62
C ASN A 304 3.14 -17.91 8.00
N GLY A 305 4.31 -17.92 7.36
CA GLY A 305 4.76 -19.03 6.53
C GLY A 305 4.66 -18.75 5.03
N ILE A 306 4.11 -17.62 4.61
CA ILE A 306 4.21 -17.12 3.23
C ILE A 306 5.15 -15.92 3.18
N LEU A 307 6.07 -15.93 2.23
CA LEU A 307 6.90 -14.79 1.85
C LEU A 307 6.63 -14.45 0.39
N LEU A 308 6.11 -13.24 0.13
CA LEU A 308 6.02 -12.70 -1.20
C LEU A 308 7.30 -11.93 -1.53
N VAL A 309 7.82 -12.16 -2.72
CA VAL A 309 8.99 -11.46 -3.27
C VAL A 309 8.53 -10.78 -4.56
N ALA A 310 8.31 -9.47 -4.52
CA ALA A 310 7.93 -8.71 -5.70
C ALA A 310 9.18 -8.20 -6.42
N ASN A 311 9.18 -8.31 -7.74
CA ASN A 311 10.17 -7.75 -8.65
C ASN A 311 9.49 -6.81 -9.66
N THR A 312 10.24 -5.81 -10.13
CA THR A 312 9.77 -4.96 -11.22
C THR A 312 9.72 -5.69 -12.55
N ALA A 313 8.88 -5.20 -13.46
CA ALA A 313 8.93 -5.61 -14.85
C ALA A 313 10.35 -5.39 -15.41
N LYS A 314 10.79 -6.31 -16.28
CA LYS A 314 12.08 -6.20 -16.97
C LYS A 314 12.19 -4.81 -17.62
N ASP A 315 13.36 -4.19 -17.48
CA ASP A 315 13.69 -2.88 -18.06
C ASP A 315 12.90 -1.69 -17.47
N SER A 316 12.16 -1.89 -16.36
CA SER A 316 11.51 -0.80 -15.63
C SER A 316 12.50 -0.10 -14.67
N LEU A 317 12.41 1.23 -14.60
CA LEU A 317 13.18 2.06 -13.66
C LEU A 317 12.35 2.54 -12.46
N ILE A 318 11.06 2.23 -12.48
CA ILE A 318 10.11 2.57 -11.42
C ILE A 318 9.26 1.35 -11.10
N TRP A 319 8.80 1.27 -9.86
CA TRP A 319 7.63 0.48 -9.53
C TRP A 319 6.40 1.25 -10.02
N LYS A 320 5.62 0.64 -10.90
CA LYS A 320 4.45 1.32 -11.47
C LYS A 320 3.28 1.31 -10.52
N GLN A 321 3.09 0.21 -9.81
CA GLN A 321 1.94 -0.02 -8.94
C GLN A 321 2.29 0.07 -7.44
N ALA A 322 3.58 0.13 -7.07
CA ALA A 322 4.02 0.31 -5.69
C ALA A 322 4.22 1.78 -5.32
N SER A 323 3.65 2.18 -4.19
CA SER A 323 3.81 3.53 -3.62
C SER A 323 4.63 3.49 -2.34
N TYR A 324 5.64 4.34 -2.20
CA TYR A 324 6.35 4.54 -0.95
C TYR A 324 5.48 5.35 0.03
N VAL A 325 4.97 4.70 1.08
CA VAL A 325 4.02 5.30 2.03
C VAL A 325 4.60 5.52 3.43
N THR A 326 5.85 5.12 3.67
CA THR A 326 6.55 5.30 4.97
C THR A 326 6.31 6.63 5.68
N PRO A 327 6.28 7.81 5.02
CA PRO A 327 6.00 9.06 5.71
C PRO A 327 4.65 9.10 6.44
N LEU A 328 3.67 8.31 6.00
CA LEU A 328 2.34 8.14 6.57
C LEU A 328 2.18 6.82 7.35
N SER A 329 3.24 6.01 7.52
CA SER A 329 3.20 4.78 8.35
C SER A 329 2.95 5.10 9.82
N ASP A 330 2.18 4.28 10.52
CA ASP A 330 1.97 4.37 11.97
C ASP A 330 3.28 4.09 12.76
N ASP A 331 4.13 3.22 12.23
CA ASP A 331 5.45 2.87 12.76
C ASP A 331 6.55 3.65 11.99
N PRO A 332 7.17 4.68 12.60
CA PRO A 332 8.19 5.49 11.93
C PRO A 332 9.51 4.74 11.69
N LYS A 333 9.66 3.52 12.22
CA LYS A 333 10.85 2.68 12.02
C LYS A 333 10.69 1.69 10.86
N LYS A 334 9.48 1.52 10.34
CA LYS A 334 9.17 0.59 9.26
C LYS A 334 9.27 1.30 7.92
N THR A 335 10.05 0.76 7.00
CA THR A 335 9.94 1.13 5.59
C THR A 335 8.73 0.40 5.00
N GLU A 336 7.81 1.15 4.42
CA GLU A 336 6.56 0.62 3.90
C GLU A 336 6.28 1.09 2.46
N TYR A 337 6.02 0.10 1.62
CA TYR A 337 5.56 0.22 0.26
C TYR A 337 4.19 -0.43 0.16
N VAL A 338 3.25 0.19 -0.53
CA VAL A 338 1.90 -0.38 -0.70
C VAL A 338 1.56 -0.48 -2.17
N PHE A 339 1.07 -1.66 -2.56
CA PHE A 339 0.42 -1.89 -3.84
C PHE A 339 -1.08 -1.70 -3.67
N ALA A 340 -1.71 -0.96 -4.59
CA ALA A 340 -3.14 -0.68 -4.50
C ALA A 340 -4.01 -1.92 -4.75
N PRO A 341 -5.26 -1.94 -4.29
CA PRO A 341 -6.26 -2.88 -4.77
C PRO A 341 -6.31 -2.90 -6.30
N GLY A 342 -6.48 -4.08 -6.90
CA GLY A 342 -6.46 -4.27 -8.35
C GLY A 342 -5.07 -4.34 -8.96
N THR A 343 -4.00 -4.35 -8.15
CA THR A 343 -2.64 -4.56 -8.64
C THR A 343 -2.52 -5.94 -9.24
N GLN A 344 -1.92 -6.00 -10.43
CA GLN A 344 -1.66 -7.25 -11.13
C GLN A 344 -0.23 -7.71 -10.93
N PHE A 345 -0.06 -9.01 -10.71
CA PHE A 345 1.24 -9.68 -10.65
C PHE A 345 1.22 -10.92 -11.50
N GLU A 346 2.28 -11.17 -12.26
CA GLU A 346 2.58 -12.52 -12.74
C GLU A 346 3.27 -13.30 -11.63
N VAL A 347 2.76 -14.49 -11.32
CA VAL A 347 3.43 -15.44 -10.43
C VAL A 347 4.58 -16.07 -11.21
N HIS A 348 5.81 -15.73 -10.85
CA HIS A 348 7.00 -16.22 -11.53
C HIS A 348 7.44 -17.59 -11.02
N SER A 349 7.52 -17.76 -9.70
CA SER A 349 7.91 -19.02 -9.07
C SER A 349 7.24 -19.22 -7.72
N ILE A 350 7.12 -20.49 -7.33
CA ILE A 350 6.67 -20.91 -6.01
C ILE A 350 7.67 -21.93 -5.49
N GLU A 351 8.29 -21.63 -4.36
CA GLU A 351 9.35 -22.43 -3.77
C GLU A 351 9.04 -22.76 -2.32
N TYR A 352 9.19 -24.03 -1.95
CA TYR A 352 9.04 -24.48 -0.58
C TYR A 352 10.41 -24.49 0.08
N ALA A 353 10.55 -23.82 1.21
CA ALA A 353 11.80 -23.73 1.94
C ALA A 353 11.60 -24.00 3.44
N THR A 354 12.71 -24.30 4.11
CA THR A 354 12.76 -24.35 5.57
C THR A 354 13.70 -23.25 6.05
N VAL A 355 13.18 -22.35 6.88
CA VAL A 355 13.94 -21.27 7.51
C VAL A 355 13.80 -21.43 9.01
N LEU A 356 14.92 -21.66 9.69
CA LEU A 356 14.98 -21.79 11.16
C LEU A 356 13.92 -22.80 11.66
N ASP A 357 13.91 -23.98 11.04
CA ASP A 357 13.01 -25.12 11.30
C ASP A 357 11.52 -24.89 11.01
N LYS A 358 11.14 -23.74 10.44
CA LYS A 358 9.78 -23.46 9.98
C LYS A 358 9.69 -23.65 8.46
N LYS A 359 8.63 -24.34 8.02
CA LYS A 359 8.30 -24.45 6.60
C LYS A 359 7.71 -23.12 6.13
N ILE A 360 8.23 -22.61 5.03
CA ILE A 360 7.73 -21.40 4.38
C ILE A 360 7.50 -21.68 2.88
N VAL A 361 6.58 -20.93 2.29
CA VAL A 361 6.35 -20.86 0.86
C VAL A 361 6.77 -19.48 0.38
N VAL A 362 7.72 -19.46 -0.54
CA VAL A 362 8.19 -18.24 -1.20
C VAL A 362 7.48 -18.12 -2.54
N ILE A 363 6.72 -17.04 -2.74
CA ILE A 363 6.02 -16.75 -3.99
C ILE A 363 6.69 -15.54 -4.62
N THR A 364 7.36 -15.75 -5.75
CA THR A 364 7.99 -14.67 -6.51
C THR A 364 6.99 -14.08 -7.49
N LEU A 365 6.80 -12.77 -7.42
CA LEU A 365 5.86 -11.99 -8.19
C LEU A 365 6.61 -11.00 -9.08
N VAL A 366 6.08 -10.73 -10.27
CA VAL A 366 6.65 -9.75 -11.21
C VAL A 366 5.53 -8.83 -11.69
N GLU A 367 5.77 -7.51 -11.69
CA GLU A 367 4.82 -6.58 -12.32
C GLU A 367 4.71 -6.90 -13.83
N PRO A 368 3.51 -6.86 -14.42
CA PRO A 368 3.34 -7.06 -15.86
C PRO A 368 4.15 -6.03 -16.65
N SER A 369 4.77 -6.47 -17.75
CA SER A 369 5.49 -5.59 -18.66
C SER A 369 4.53 -4.93 -19.64
N ASP A 370 4.55 -3.60 -19.74
CA ASP A 370 3.77 -2.86 -20.74
C ASP A 370 4.44 -2.85 -22.14
N GLY A 371 5.57 -3.55 -22.32
CA GLY A 371 6.28 -3.62 -23.60
C GLY A 371 6.88 -2.29 -24.08
N SER A 372 6.81 -1.21 -23.29
CA SER A 372 7.06 0.17 -23.75
C SER A 372 8.35 0.83 -23.23
N SER A 373 9.21 0.12 -22.49
CA SER A 373 10.43 0.69 -21.90
C SER A 373 11.65 -0.11 -22.34
N THR A 374 12.35 0.35 -23.38
CA THR A 374 13.73 -0.05 -23.62
C THR A 374 14.63 0.87 -22.81
N THR A 375 15.09 0.41 -21.64
CA THR A 375 16.19 1.06 -20.94
C THR A 375 17.48 0.84 -21.71
N SER A 376 18.37 1.84 -21.72
CA SER A 376 19.67 1.68 -22.35
C SER A 376 20.50 0.64 -21.57
N ALA A 377 21.37 -0.08 -22.29
CA ALA A 377 22.25 -1.08 -21.68
C ALA A 377 23.14 -0.48 -20.57
N GLU A 378 23.49 0.79 -20.67
CA GLU A 378 24.26 1.52 -19.65
C GLU A 378 23.48 1.66 -18.34
N VAL A 379 22.18 2.02 -18.41
CA VAL A 379 21.35 2.13 -17.20
C VAL A 379 21.16 0.77 -16.55
N GLN A 380 21.01 -0.29 -17.34
CA GLN A 380 20.87 -1.66 -16.82
C GLN A 380 22.10 -2.14 -16.05
N GLN A 381 23.30 -1.69 -16.41
CA GLN A 381 24.53 -2.04 -15.69
C GLN A 381 24.63 -1.41 -14.30
N VAL A 382 23.92 -0.31 -14.05
CA VAL A 382 23.94 0.40 -12.76
C VAL A 382 22.76 0.01 -11.87
N LEU A 383 21.75 -0.67 -12.41
CA LEU A 383 20.63 -1.16 -11.61
C LEU A 383 21.13 -2.22 -10.63
N PRO A 384 20.76 -2.14 -9.34
CA PRO A 384 21.10 -3.19 -8.41
C PRO A 384 20.43 -4.49 -8.85
N GLY A 385 21.18 -5.59 -8.81
CA GLY A 385 20.67 -6.90 -9.18
C GLY A 385 19.54 -7.34 -8.25
N VAL A 386 18.53 -7.98 -8.83
CA VAL A 386 17.48 -8.66 -8.07
C VAL A 386 18.06 -9.94 -7.46
N HIS A 387 17.79 -10.21 -6.19
CA HIS A 387 18.26 -11.43 -5.56
C HIS A 387 17.47 -12.64 -6.08
N SER A 388 18.18 -13.69 -6.49
CA SER A 388 17.58 -15.03 -6.70
C SER A 388 16.93 -15.53 -5.42
N THR A 389 15.94 -16.43 -5.51
CA THR A 389 15.30 -17.02 -4.33
C THR A 389 16.31 -17.66 -3.37
N TYR A 390 17.32 -18.36 -3.88
CA TYR A 390 18.41 -18.91 -3.07
C TYR A 390 19.08 -17.82 -2.21
N LYS A 391 19.37 -16.66 -2.80
CA LYS A 391 20.00 -15.54 -2.10
C LYS A 391 19.06 -14.88 -1.09
N VAL A 392 17.76 -14.79 -1.39
CA VAL A 392 16.73 -14.35 -0.43
C VAL A 392 16.70 -15.30 0.77
N LEU A 393 16.70 -16.62 0.52
CA LEU A 393 16.74 -17.63 1.59
C LEU A 393 18.03 -17.53 2.42
N GLU A 394 19.20 -17.31 1.80
CA GLU A 394 20.45 -17.06 2.54
C GLU A 394 20.35 -15.80 3.43
N LEU A 395 19.78 -14.70 2.93
CA LEU A 395 19.64 -13.46 3.68
C LEU A 395 18.77 -13.66 4.93
N ILE A 396 17.70 -14.42 4.80
CA ILE A 396 16.79 -14.72 5.90
C ILE A 396 17.45 -15.71 6.88
N GLN A 397 18.09 -16.78 6.38
CA GLN A 397 18.73 -17.79 7.23
C GLN A 397 19.96 -17.27 7.98
N SER A 398 20.74 -16.39 7.35
CA SER A 398 21.91 -15.75 7.96
C SER A 398 21.53 -14.75 9.05
N ASN A 399 20.27 -14.33 9.11
CA ASN A 399 19.76 -13.50 10.18
C ASN A 399 19.57 -14.32 11.45
N ARG A 400 20.64 -14.41 12.26
CA ARG A 400 20.49 -14.78 13.66
C ARG A 400 19.74 -13.63 14.32
N SER A 401 18.55 -13.89 14.88
CA SER A 401 17.87 -12.91 15.74
C SER A 401 18.86 -12.45 16.81
N THR A 402 19.44 -11.27 16.67
CA THR A 402 20.36 -10.66 17.65
C THR A 402 19.60 -9.98 18.78
N ARG A 403 18.27 -10.10 18.82
CA ARG A 403 17.43 -9.58 19.89
C ARG A 403 16.58 -10.70 20.48
N GLY A 404 17.10 -11.27 21.57
CA GLY A 404 16.26 -11.88 22.60
C GLY A 404 15.40 -10.81 23.27
N ILE A 405 14.35 -10.36 22.60
CA ILE A 405 13.27 -9.63 23.26
C ILE A 405 12.03 -10.49 23.08
N PRO A 406 11.60 -11.23 24.11
CA PRO A 406 10.22 -11.71 24.13
C PRO A 406 9.35 -10.45 24.08
N HIS A 407 8.54 -10.30 23.04
CA HIS A 407 7.51 -9.27 23.02
C HIS A 407 6.46 -9.68 24.05
N THR A 408 6.72 -9.33 25.29
CA THR A 408 5.74 -9.29 26.38
C THR A 408 4.57 -8.43 25.93
N GLU A 409 3.36 -8.84 26.31
CA GLU A 409 1.98 -8.33 26.07
C GLU A 409 1.74 -6.83 25.78
N TYR A 410 2.73 -5.93 25.86
CA TYR A 410 2.52 -4.49 25.85
C TYR A 410 3.53 -3.70 25.00
N LYS A 411 4.35 -4.34 24.16
CA LYS A 411 5.40 -3.61 23.38
C LYS A 411 5.22 -3.59 21.86
N THR A 412 4.18 -4.21 21.34
CA THR A 412 3.95 -4.31 19.88
C THR A 412 2.48 -4.19 19.48
N GLY A 413 1.59 -3.69 20.33
CA GLY A 413 0.15 -3.67 20.01
C GLY A 413 -0.44 -5.07 19.78
N GLY A 414 0.21 -6.12 20.31
CA GLY A 414 -0.27 -7.50 20.15
C GLY A 414 0.46 -8.41 19.20
N ARG A 415 1.57 -7.99 18.58
CA ARG A 415 2.33 -8.83 17.64
C ARG A 415 2.71 -10.19 18.26
N ARG A 416 2.00 -11.27 17.93
CA ARG A 416 2.59 -12.62 17.87
C ARG A 416 3.56 -12.62 16.70
N CYS A 417 4.75 -12.14 16.98
CA CYS A 417 5.90 -12.21 16.10
C CYS A 417 6.18 -13.68 15.74
N ALA A 418 6.47 -13.98 14.48
CA ALA A 418 7.09 -15.25 14.10
C ALA A 418 8.57 -15.33 14.54
N CYS A 419 8.99 -14.43 15.44
CA CYS A 419 10.33 -14.26 16.01
C CYS A 419 10.98 -15.61 16.11
N PHE A 420 11.93 -15.83 15.20
CA PHE A 420 12.65 -17.07 15.06
C PHE A 420 13.59 -17.24 16.25
N ASN A 421 13.01 -17.54 17.40
CA ASN A 421 13.74 -17.96 18.57
C ASN A 421 13.93 -19.47 18.43
N ARG A 422 15.20 -19.89 18.38
CA ARG A 422 15.55 -21.29 18.66
C ARG A 422 15.05 -21.62 20.07
N VAL A 423 14.35 -22.74 20.20
CA VAL A 423 14.26 -23.46 21.48
C VAL A 423 15.63 -24.03 21.81
#